data_AF-A0A060YPJ9-F1
#
_entry.id   AF-A0A060YPJ9-F1
#
_cell.length_a   1.000
_cell.length_b   1.000
_cell.length_c   1.000
_cell.angle_alpha   90.00
_cell.angle_beta   90.00
_cell.angle_gamma   90.00
#
_symmetry.space_group_name_H-M   'P 1'
#
loop_
_entity.id
_entity.type
_entity.pdbx_description
1 polymer ?
#
loop_
_entity_poly.entity_id
_entity_poly.type
_entity_poly.pdbx_seq_one_letter_code
_entity_poly.pdbx_strand_id
1 'polypeptide(L)'
;NTVNQIWEWKCLQVLQNPCSGNELDACTWSLTTVLKAVLKETSEYKPGTVEKLLATFDTALTAAYSQLVPVESLGHGNSASYPSSNTADWATTLTNLLDLLEVLTAARFKLSSTSVCFTSSRLSLVQASALLRIVDSHVHYFVKKQVLLLLKRILLQKAGEDMGFGEASSLTHGDDHMTSDILTLADDVLQAVHTDWLQCVPVESAAIFFGGTGQSCGGSSDAFDHVMLRAVSLVVLKSLEYKIQSAGGKGNTIGIHGYLSALLLFLRQRGVQLKQGSHSCCWVSLVFGEQDDDMMEAAKALLLLYLHHRVSSDLEADAVCVVGGNPHCHFLFLLRNISFDHSILLDFLISTETCFLEYFVRYLKHLRDDWEGFRMVCQKIDGSDRSGRLARKTINYWTT
;
A
#
# COMPACT_ATOMS: atom_id res chain seq x y z
N ASN A 1 -27.76 6.30 -22.01
CA ASN A 1 -27.80 4.82 -21.98
C ASN A 1 -28.31 4.31 -20.63
N THR A 2 -29.04 3.20 -20.61
CA THR A 2 -29.49 2.51 -19.38
C THR A 2 -28.89 1.11 -19.35
N VAL A 3 -28.46 0.65 -18.19
CA VAL A 3 -27.93 -0.69 -17.98
C VAL A 3 -29.00 -1.75 -18.31
N ASN A 4 -28.60 -2.88 -18.87
CA ASN A 4 -29.49 -3.94 -19.31
C ASN A 4 -30.13 -4.67 -18.11
N GLN A 5 -31.46 -4.57 -17.96
CA GLN A 5 -32.20 -5.15 -16.83
C GLN A 5 -32.11 -6.68 -16.73
N ILE A 6 -31.97 -7.39 -17.86
CA ILE A 6 -31.84 -8.85 -17.87
C ILE A 6 -30.48 -9.26 -17.30
N TRP A 7 -29.44 -8.49 -17.65
CA TRP A 7 -28.11 -8.66 -17.09
C TRP A 7 -28.10 -8.36 -15.58
N GLU A 8 -28.71 -7.25 -15.15
CA GLU A 8 -28.79 -6.87 -13.74
C GLU A 8 -29.41 -7.99 -12.89
N TRP A 9 -30.57 -8.50 -13.33
CA TRP A 9 -31.28 -9.56 -12.63
C TRP A 9 -30.44 -10.85 -12.54
N LYS A 10 -29.78 -11.25 -13.63
CA LYS A 10 -28.96 -12.46 -13.65
C LYS A 10 -27.74 -12.35 -12.74
N CYS A 11 -27.06 -11.20 -12.76
CA CYS A 11 -25.94 -10.95 -11.85
C CYS A 11 -26.38 -10.95 -10.38
N LEU A 12 -27.55 -10.37 -10.09
CA LEU A 12 -28.08 -10.31 -8.73
C LEU A 12 -28.41 -11.71 -8.18
N GLN A 13 -28.99 -12.59 -9.02
CA GLN A 13 -29.24 -13.98 -8.64
C GLN A 13 -27.97 -14.74 -8.29
N VAL A 14 -26.91 -14.56 -9.08
CA VAL A 14 -25.62 -15.23 -8.85
C VAL A 14 -24.96 -14.72 -7.56
N LEU A 15 -25.00 -13.42 -7.30
CA LEU A 15 -24.41 -12.83 -6.08
C LEU A 15 -25.19 -13.16 -4.80
N GLN A 16 -26.49 -13.46 -4.89
CA GLN A 16 -27.30 -13.87 -3.74
C GLN A 16 -26.98 -15.29 -3.25
N ASN A 17 -26.54 -16.17 -4.14
CA ASN A 17 -26.13 -17.54 -3.82
C ASN A 17 -24.72 -17.80 -4.39
N PRO A 18 -23.69 -17.18 -3.80
CA PRO A 18 -22.34 -17.24 -4.33
C PRO A 18 -21.76 -18.63 -4.11
N CYS A 19 -21.62 -19.39 -5.18
CA CYS A 19 -20.81 -20.61 -5.21
C CYS A 19 -19.57 -20.34 -6.05
N SER A 20 -18.40 -20.83 -5.63
CA SER A 20 -17.19 -20.75 -6.45
C SER A 20 -17.42 -21.45 -7.79
N GLY A 21 -17.18 -20.74 -8.89
CA GLY A 21 -17.33 -21.28 -10.23
C GLY A 21 -17.48 -20.22 -11.31
N ASN A 22 -17.45 -20.69 -12.55
CA ASN A 22 -17.41 -19.84 -13.75
C ASN A 22 -18.54 -18.81 -13.84
N GLU A 23 -19.73 -19.10 -13.28
CA GLU A 23 -20.85 -18.16 -13.30
C GLU A 23 -20.63 -16.97 -12.38
N LEU A 24 -20.09 -17.20 -11.17
CA LEU A 24 -19.73 -16.15 -10.24
C LEU A 24 -18.56 -15.32 -10.76
N ASP A 25 -17.56 -15.98 -11.35
CA ASP A 25 -16.40 -15.32 -11.97
C ASP A 25 -16.83 -14.43 -13.15
N ALA A 26 -17.68 -14.94 -14.04
CA ALA A 26 -18.21 -14.16 -15.15
C ALA A 26 -19.08 -12.99 -14.66
N CYS A 27 -19.89 -13.20 -13.62
CA CYS A 27 -20.73 -12.17 -13.02
C CYS A 27 -19.89 -11.06 -12.39
N THR A 28 -18.91 -11.41 -11.55
CA THR A 28 -18.03 -10.45 -10.88
C THR A 28 -17.19 -9.68 -11.90
N TRP A 29 -16.56 -10.37 -12.86
CA TRP A 29 -15.80 -9.73 -13.94
C TRP A 29 -16.66 -8.79 -14.79
N SER A 30 -17.88 -9.21 -15.15
CA SER A 30 -18.81 -8.38 -15.93
C SER A 30 -19.25 -7.15 -15.15
N LEU A 31 -19.58 -7.29 -13.86
CA LEU A 31 -19.93 -6.18 -12.98
C LEU A 31 -18.76 -5.19 -12.82
N THR A 32 -17.55 -5.69 -12.59
CA THR A 32 -16.31 -4.89 -12.56
C THR A 32 -16.15 -4.08 -13.84
N THR A 33 -16.34 -4.71 -15.00
CA THR A 33 -16.20 -4.06 -16.32
C THR A 33 -17.26 -2.97 -16.53
N VAL A 34 -18.52 -3.25 -16.18
CA VAL A 34 -19.61 -2.27 -16.29
C VAL A 34 -19.38 -1.10 -15.35
N LEU A 35 -19.00 -1.34 -14.10
CA LEU A 35 -18.69 -0.28 -13.14
C LEU A 35 -17.53 0.59 -13.64
N LYS A 36 -16.45 -0.01 -14.17
CA LYS A 36 -15.33 0.74 -14.77
C LYS A 36 -15.80 1.64 -15.91
N ALA A 37 -16.62 1.12 -16.82
CA ALA A 37 -17.12 1.91 -17.95
C ALA A 37 -17.98 3.10 -17.49
N VAL A 38 -18.93 2.86 -16.58
CA VAL A 38 -19.83 3.91 -16.08
C VAL A 38 -19.06 4.97 -15.28
N LEU A 39 -18.05 4.57 -14.51
CA LEU A 39 -17.19 5.51 -13.76
C LEU A 39 -16.29 6.34 -14.66
N LYS A 40 -15.83 5.81 -15.79
CA LYS A 40 -14.96 6.51 -16.74
C LYS A 40 -15.72 7.51 -17.61
N GLU A 41 -16.88 7.10 -18.11
CA GLU A 41 -17.67 7.84 -19.12
C GLU A 41 -18.83 8.62 -18.48
N THR A 42 -18.56 9.40 -17.43
CA THR A 42 -19.60 10.15 -16.69
C THR A 42 -20.39 11.14 -17.57
N SER A 43 -19.91 11.49 -18.76
CA SER A 43 -20.64 12.29 -19.76
C SER A 43 -21.66 11.52 -20.60
N GLU A 44 -21.50 10.19 -20.77
CA GLU A 44 -22.36 9.37 -21.62
C GLU A 44 -23.52 8.70 -20.86
N TYR A 45 -23.34 8.53 -19.55
CA TYR A 45 -24.35 7.96 -18.66
C TYR A 45 -25.12 9.05 -17.94
N LYS A 46 -26.38 8.78 -17.60
CA LYS A 46 -27.19 9.73 -16.83
C LYS A 46 -26.55 9.92 -15.45
N PRO A 47 -26.51 11.16 -14.92
CA PRO A 47 -26.09 11.37 -13.53
C PRO A 47 -26.97 10.52 -12.60
N GLY A 48 -26.39 9.89 -11.59
CA GLY A 48 -27.10 8.95 -10.70
C GLY A 48 -27.05 7.48 -11.14
N THR A 49 -26.47 7.14 -12.30
CA THR A 49 -26.45 5.74 -12.80
C THR A 49 -25.57 4.85 -11.93
N VAL A 50 -24.41 5.34 -11.48
CA VAL A 50 -23.50 4.58 -10.61
C VAL A 50 -24.17 4.32 -9.26
N GLU A 51 -24.79 5.34 -8.67
CA GLU A 51 -25.48 5.26 -7.39
C GLU A 51 -26.65 4.28 -7.46
N LYS A 52 -27.42 4.30 -8.55
CA LYS A 52 -28.51 3.34 -8.76
C LYS A 52 -27.98 1.90 -8.88
N LEU A 53 -26.89 1.71 -9.61
CA LEU A 53 -26.29 0.39 -9.79
C LEU A 53 -25.75 -0.15 -8.45
N LEU A 54 -24.99 0.67 -7.72
CA LEU A 54 -24.49 0.32 -6.38
C LEU A 54 -25.63 0.03 -5.41
N ALA A 55 -26.69 0.86 -5.39
CA ALA A 55 -27.87 0.62 -4.55
C ALA A 55 -28.54 -0.73 -4.86
N THR A 56 -28.57 -1.14 -6.14
CA THR A 56 -29.19 -2.40 -6.57
C THR A 56 -28.38 -3.61 -6.08
N PHE A 57 -27.06 -3.52 -6.10
CA PHE A 57 -26.16 -4.62 -5.78
C PHE A 57 -25.66 -4.63 -4.33
N ASP A 58 -25.86 -3.57 -3.55
CA ASP A 58 -25.21 -3.36 -2.24
C ASP A 58 -25.35 -4.56 -1.28
N THR A 59 -26.57 -5.06 -1.12
CA THR A 59 -26.89 -6.17 -0.22
C THR A 59 -26.32 -7.50 -0.72
N ALA A 60 -26.44 -7.77 -2.02
CA ALA A 60 -25.93 -8.98 -2.64
C ALA A 60 -24.39 -9.03 -2.61
N LEU A 61 -23.72 -7.91 -2.86
CA LEU A 61 -22.25 -7.81 -2.78
C LEU A 61 -21.73 -8.00 -1.36
N THR A 62 -22.40 -7.40 -0.37
CA THR A 62 -22.05 -7.55 1.05
C THR A 62 -22.20 -9.00 1.51
N ALA A 63 -23.29 -9.67 1.10
CA ALA A 63 -23.51 -11.08 1.37
C ALA A 63 -22.47 -11.96 0.66
N ALA A 64 -22.16 -11.67 -0.61
CA ALA A 64 -21.16 -12.39 -1.38
C ALA A 64 -19.78 -12.30 -0.76
N TYR A 65 -19.36 -11.09 -0.36
CA TYR A 65 -18.08 -10.90 0.33
C TYR A 65 -18.01 -11.71 1.63
N SER A 66 -19.05 -11.65 2.46
CA SER A 66 -19.09 -12.35 3.75
C SER A 66 -19.05 -13.89 3.62
N GLN A 67 -19.55 -14.43 2.50
CA GLN A 67 -19.50 -15.87 2.22
C GLN A 67 -18.16 -16.31 1.59
N LEU A 68 -17.56 -15.45 0.74
CA LEU A 68 -16.34 -15.78 0.01
C LEU A 68 -15.07 -15.50 0.80
N VAL A 69 -15.05 -14.41 1.57
CA VAL A 69 -13.92 -14.09 2.44
C VAL A 69 -14.18 -14.76 3.78
N PRO A 70 -13.34 -15.72 4.22
CA PRO A 70 -13.60 -16.44 5.45
C PRO A 70 -13.68 -15.44 6.60
N VAL A 71 -14.78 -15.38 7.34
CA VAL A 71 -14.91 -14.64 8.60
C VAL A 71 -14.78 -15.67 9.73
N GLU A 72 -13.76 -15.50 10.57
CA GLU A 72 -13.55 -16.17 11.88
C GLU A 72 -13.27 -17.69 11.98
N SER A 73 -13.45 -18.55 10.97
CA SER A 73 -13.18 -19.99 11.15
C SER A 73 -11.77 -20.43 10.71
N LEU A 74 -10.74 -20.16 11.52
CA LEU A 74 -9.52 -20.99 11.54
C LEU A 74 -8.88 -20.95 12.94
N GLY A 75 -9.72 -21.23 13.95
CA GLY A 75 -9.25 -21.72 15.24
C GLY A 75 -8.72 -23.14 15.09
N HIS A 76 -7.62 -23.43 15.79
CA HIS A 76 -7.00 -24.75 15.88
C HIS A 76 -8.03 -25.85 16.20
N GLY A 77 -8.19 -26.84 15.32
CA GLY A 77 -8.99 -28.03 15.63
C GLY A 77 -9.48 -28.80 14.41
N ASN A 78 -8.77 -29.89 14.12
CA ASN A 78 -9.17 -31.05 13.32
C ASN A 78 -9.50 -30.84 11.83
N SER A 79 -8.80 -31.63 11.02
CA SER A 79 -9.15 -31.99 9.65
C SER A 79 -10.66 -32.21 9.49
N ALA A 80 -11.35 -31.20 8.99
CA ALA A 80 -12.72 -31.32 8.50
C ALA A 80 -12.81 -30.53 7.19
N SER A 81 -12.68 -31.26 6.09
CA SER A 81 -13.17 -30.92 4.75
C SER A 81 -13.04 -29.46 4.33
N TYR A 82 -11.84 -29.06 3.90
CA TYR A 82 -11.77 -28.07 2.82
C TYR A 82 -12.54 -28.67 1.63
N PRO A 83 -13.45 -27.93 0.99
CA PRO A 83 -13.99 -28.37 -0.29
C PRO A 83 -12.79 -28.62 -1.20
N SER A 84 -12.70 -29.81 -1.76
CA SER A 84 -11.69 -30.16 -2.77
C SER A 84 -11.95 -29.44 -4.10
N SER A 85 -12.35 -28.17 -4.07
CA SER A 85 -12.37 -27.32 -5.25
C SER A 85 -10.92 -27.08 -5.65
N ASN A 86 -10.59 -27.26 -6.93
CA ASN A 86 -9.26 -26.92 -7.46
C ASN A 86 -8.80 -25.58 -6.88
N THR A 87 -7.62 -25.54 -6.26
CA THR A 87 -7.05 -24.31 -5.69
C THR A 87 -6.95 -23.17 -6.72
N ALA A 88 -6.87 -23.53 -8.00
CA ALA A 88 -6.88 -22.62 -9.15
C ALA A 88 -8.24 -21.91 -9.36
N ASP A 89 -9.35 -22.62 -9.16
CA ASP A 89 -10.70 -22.06 -9.35
C ASP A 89 -10.97 -21.01 -8.26
N TRP A 90 -10.56 -21.31 -7.02
CA TRP A 90 -10.69 -20.39 -5.90
C TRP A 90 -9.82 -19.13 -6.04
N ALA A 91 -8.59 -19.28 -6.55
CA ALA A 91 -7.71 -18.14 -6.81
C ALA A 91 -8.31 -17.18 -7.86
N THR A 92 -8.97 -17.72 -8.87
CA THR A 92 -9.65 -16.94 -9.91
C THR A 92 -10.82 -16.16 -9.32
N THR A 93 -11.68 -16.82 -8.54
CA THR A 93 -12.80 -16.15 -7.84
C THR A 93 -12.32 -15.04 -6.90
N LEU A 94 -11.28 -15.28 -6.12
CA LEU A 94 -10.69 -14.24 -5.25
C LEU A 94 -10.10 -13.08 -6.06
N THR A 95 -9.41 -13.37 -7.18
CA THR A 95 -8.85 -12.35 -8.07
C THR A 95 -9.95 -11.43 -8.61
N ASN A 96 -11.04 -12.01 -9.13
CA ASN A 96 -12.18 -11.24 -9.65
C ASN A 96 -12.88 -10.43 -8.56
N LEU A 97 -12.98 -10.99 -7.34
CA LEU A 97 -13.53 -10.27 -6.18
C LEU A 97 -12.64 -9.08 -5.80
N LEU A 98 -11.32 -9.24 -5.78
CA LEU A 98 -10.37 -8.16 -5.47
C LEU A 98 -10.42 -7.03 -6.49
N ASP A 99 -10.52 -7.36 -7.78
CA ASP A 99 -10.70 -6.37 -8.85
C ASP A 99 -12.02 -5.59 -8.68
N LEU A 100 -13.10 -6.28 -8.31
CA LEU A 100 -14.38 -5.66 -8.02
C LEU A 100 -14.30 -4.73 -6.81
N LEU A 101 -13.66 -5.18 -5.73
CA LEU A 101 -13.43 -4.39 -4.52
C LEU A 101 -12.60 -3.13 -4.78
N GLU A 102 -11.61 -3.20 -5.67
CA GLU A 102 -10.83 -2.03 -6.10
C GLU A 102 -11.73 -1.01 -6.79
N VAL A 103 -12.58 -1.45 -7.72
CA VAL A 103 -13.52 -0.57 -8.44
C VAL A 103 -14.57 0.04 -7.50
N LEU A 104 -15.08 -0.75 -6.54
CA LEU A 104 -16.02 -0.25 -5.53
C LEU A 104 -15.37 0.82 -4.64
N THR A 105 -14.09 0.63 -4.29
CA THR A 105 -13.33 1.63 -3.50
C THR A 105 -13.05 2.88 -4.33
N ALA A 106 -12.70 2.74 -5.61
CA ALA A 106 -12.52 3.85 -6.52
C ALA A 106 -13.82 4.64 -6.74
N ALA A 107 -14.95 3.94 -6.87
CA ALA A 107 -16.27 4.56 -6.94
C ALA A 107 -16.54 5.38 -5.68
N ARG A 108 -16.16 4.87 -4.50
CA ARG A 108 -16.29 5.58 -3.22
C ARG A 108 -15.48 6.86 -3.20
N PHE A 109 -14.20 6.83 -3.62
CA PHE A 109 -13.36 8.02 -3.67
C PHE A 109 -13.94 9.08 -4.61
N LYS A 110 -14.46 8.68 -5.77
CA LYS A 110 -15.07 9.58 -6.75
C LYS A 110 -16.43 10.15 -6.30
N LEU A 111 -17.21 9.38 -5.55
CA LEU A 111 -18.54 9.76 -5.06
C LEU A 111 -18.54 10.33 -3.64
N SER A 112 -17.36 10.60 -3.05
CA SER A 112 -17.20 11.14 -1.69
C SER A 112 -17.96 12.45 -1.41
N SER A 113 -18.30 13.22 -2.45
CA SER A 113 -19.13 14.43 -2.33
C SER A 113 -20.64 14.14 -2.19
N THR A 114 -21.08 12.90 -2.40
CA THR A 114 -22.48 12.49 -2.36
C THR A 114 -22.82 11.91 -0.99
N SER A 115 -23.95 12.31 -0.39
CA SER A 115 -24.37 11.86 0.96
C SER A 115 -24.75 10.37 1.07
N VAL A 116 -24.65 9.60 -0.01
CA VAL A 116 -25.08 8.20 -0.06
C VAL A 116 -23.86 7.29 0.08
N CYS A 117 -23.80 6.60 1.22
CA CYS A 117 -22.71 5.71 1.59
C CYS A 117 -23.17 4.24 1.51
N PHE A 118 -22.68 3.50 0.51
CA PHE A 118 -23.04 2.09 0.29
C PHE A 118 -22.15 1.15 1.10
N THR A 119 -22.72 0.09 1.68
CA THR A 119 -21.99 -0.88 2.52
C THR A 119 -20.91 -1.60 1.72
N SER A 120 -21.26 -2.04 0.51
CA SER A 120 -20.38 -2.73 -0.44
C SER A 120 -19.13 -1.92 -0.80
N SER A 121 -19.25 -0.59 -0.88
CA SER A 121 -18.14 0.31 -1.17
C SER A 121 -17.14 0.46 -0.02
N ARG A 122 -17.52 0.03 1.19
CA ARG A 122 -16.72 0.14 2.42
C ARG A 122 -16.04 -1.17 2.82
N LEU A 123 -16.38 -2.29 2.17
CA LEU A 123 -15.97 -3.63 2.60
C LEU A 123 -14.46 -3.75 2.76
N SER A 124 -13.68 -3.29 1.78
CA SER A 124 -12.21 -3.33 1.82
C SER A 124 -11.59 -2.50 2.94
N LEU A 125 -12.29 -1.45 3.41
CA LEU A 125 -11.83 -0.58 4.48
C LEU A 125 -12.23 -1.11 5.86
N VAL A 126 -13.48 -1.55 6.01
CA VAL A 126 -14.06 -1.97 7.29
C VAL A 126 -13.73 -3.43 7.63
N GLN A 127 -13.46 -4.27 6.64
CA GLN A 127 -13.14 -5.69 6.82
C GLN A 127 -11.70 -6.02 6.37
N ALA A 128 -10.78 -5.07 6.58
CA ALA A 128 -9.38 -5.22 6.24
C ALA A 128 -8.72 -6.41 6.93
N SER A 129 -9.06 -6.67 8.19
CA SER A 129 -8.64 -7.87 8.94
C SER A 129 -8.95 -9.19 8.21
N ALA A 130 -10.05 -9.25 7.45
CA ALA A 130 -10.39 -10.42 6.65
C ALA A 130 -9.47 -10.58 5.42
N LEU A 131 -9.15 -9.47 4.76
CA LEU A 131 -8.17 -9.44 3.67
C LEU A 131 -6.76 -9.80 4.16
N LEU A 132 -6.33 -9.29 5.31
CA LEU A 132 -5.02 -9.62 5.90
C LEU A 132 -4.87 -11.11 6.22
N ARG A 133 -5.97 -11.78 6.60
CA ARG A 133 -6.00 -13.25 6.78
C ARG A 133 -5.87 -14.03 5.47
N ILE A 134 -6.30 -13.48 4.34
CA ILE A 134 -6.04 -14.09 3.02
C ILE A 134 -4.52 -14.12 2.77
N VAL A 135 -3.78 -13.08 3.16
CA VAL A 135 -2.30 -13.04 3.01
C VAL A 135 -1.62 -14.14 3.83
N ASP A 136 -2.14 -14.44 5.01
CA ASP A 136 -1.65 -15.52 5.89
C ASP A 136 -2.10 -16.93 5.43
N SER A 137 -3.17 -17.04 4.65
CA SER A 137 -3.73 -18.32 4.21
C SER A 137 -2.89 -19.05 3.15
N HIS A 138 -3.26 -20.29 2.81
CA HIS A 138 -2.58 -21.13 1.81
C HIS A 138 -2.94 -20.81 0.34
N VAL A 139 -3.44 -19.60 0.05
CA VAL A 139 -3.76 -19.19 -1.33
C VAL A 139 -2.49 -18.91 -2.15
N HIS A 140 -2.64 -18.92 -3.47
CA HIS A 140 -1.57 -18.59 -4.40
C HIS A 140 -0.94 -17.22 -4.12
N TYR A 141 0.39 -17.12 -4.25
CA TYR A 141 1.17 -15.90 -3.98
C TYR A 141 0.63 -14.66 -4.71
N PHE A 142 0.21 -14.82 -5.96
CA PHE A 142 -0.38 -13.76 -6.76
C PHE A 142 -1.59 -13.10 -6.07
N VAL A 143 -2.48 -13.89 -5.47
CA VAL A 143 -3.66 -13.37 -4.75
C VAL A 143 -3.23 -12.59 -3.52
N LYS A 144 -2.23 -13.08 -2.77
CA LYS A 144 -1.66 -12.38 -1.60
C LYS A 144 -1.07 -11.03 -2.00
N LYS A 145 -0.33 -11.00 -3.11
CA LYS A 145 0.24 -9.79 -3.69
C LYS A 145 -0.86 -8.79 -4.09
N GLN A 146 -1.93 -9.26 -4.73
CA GLN A 146 -3.06 -8.43 -5.14
C GLN A 146 -3.78 -7.81 -3.92
N VAL A 147 -3.98 -8.58 -2.84
CA VAL A 147 -4.52 -8.04 -1.57
C VAL A 147 -3.66 -6.89 -1.06
N LEU A 148 -2.33 -7.06 -1.00
CA LEU A 148 -1.45 -6.01 -0.47
C LEU A 148 -1.39 -4.78 -1.36
N LEU A 149 -1.43 -4.96 -2.68
CA LEU A 149 -1.52 -3.85 -3.62
C LEU A 149 -2.84 -3.09 -3.49
N LEU A 150 -3.96 -3.79 -3.28
CA LEU A 150 -5.25 -3.17 -3.00
C LEU A 150 -5.17 -2.34 -1.71
N LEU A 151 -4.71 -2.91 -0.59
CA LEU A 151 -4.56 -2.19 0.67
C LEU A 151 -3.64 -0.97 0.54
N LYS A 152 -2.52 -1.11 -0.19
CA LYS A 152 -1.60 -0.01 -0.50
C LYS A 152 -2.33 1.12 -1.22
N ARG A 153 -3.05 0.82 -2.31
CA ARG A 153 -3.79 1.81 -3.10
C ARG A 153 -4.89 2.50 -2.29
N ILE A 154 -5.59 1.77 -1.42
CA ILE A 154 -6.60 2.34 -0.54
C ILE A 154 -5.97 3.34 0.46
N LEU A 155 -4.89 2.94 1.13
CA LEU A 155 -4.19 3.81 2.10
C LEU A 155 -3.52 5.02 1.44
N LEU A 156 -3.11 4.91 0.18
CA LEU A 156 -2.62 6.03 -0.62
C LEU A 156 -3.75 6.87 -1.24
N GLN A 157 -5.02 6.44 -1.13
CA GLN A 157 -6.17 7.05 -1.80
C GLN A 157 -6.03 7.10 -3.33
N LYS A 158 -5.32 6.11 -3.88
CA LYS A 158 -5.01 5.94 -5.31
C LYS A 158 -5.79 4.79 -5.97
N ALA A 159 -6.83 4.27 -5.30
CA ALA A 159 -7.64 3.21 -5.89
C ALA A 159 -8.37 3.72 -7.14
N GLY A 160 -8.14 3.05 -8.29
CA GLY A 160 -8.71 3.45 -9.57
C GLY A 160 -7.90 4.49 -10.36
N GLU A 161 -6.72 4.89 -9.88
CA GLU A 161 -5.79 5.77 -10.63
C GLU A 161 -5.42 5.12 -11.98
N ASP A 162 -5.05 3.82 -11.96
CA ASP A 162 -4.77 3.00 -13.15
C ASP A 162 -5.95 2.89 -14.13
N MET A 163 -7.17 3.19 -13.68
CA MET A 163 -8.40 3.08 -14.48
C MET A 163 -8.74 4.40 -15.20
N GLY A 164 -7.96 5.46 -14.96
CA GLY A 164 -8.14 6.76 -15.60
C GLY A 164 -9.36 7.53 -15.08
N PHE A 165 -9.75 7.32 -13.82
CA PHE A 165 -10.92 7.98 -13.23
C PHE A 165 -10.73 9.46 -12.88
N GLY A 166 -9.55 10.02 -13.16
CA GLY A 166 -9.13 11.37 -12.75
C GLY A 166 -8.55 11.38 -11.34
N GLU A 167 -7.82 12.44 -10.97
CA GLU A 167 -7.31 12.62 -9.61
C GLU A 167 -8.48 12.61 -8.61
N ALA A 168 -8.43 11.70 -7.63
CA ALA A 168 -9.35 11.74 -6.51
C ALA A 168 -9.15 13.08 -5.79
N SER A 169 -10.22 13.84 -5.62
CA SER A 169 -10.17 15.11 -4.90
C SER A 169 -9.52 14.88 -3.54
N SER A 170 -8.41 15.56 -3.26
CA SER A 170 -7.79 15.58 -1.94
C SER A 170 -8.88 15.81 -0.89
N LEU A 171 -8.94 14.97 0.15
CA LEU A 171 -9.89 15.08 1.26
C LEU A 171 -10.00 16.55 1.70
N THR A 172 -11.03 17.22 1.21
CA THR A 172 -11.48 18.47 1.80
C THR A 172 -12.15 18.08 3.12
N HIS A 173 -12.00 18.92 4.13
CA HIS A 173 -12.31 18.73 5.56
C HIS A 173 -13.76 18.32 5.94
N GLY A 174 -14.53 17.66 5.06
CA GLY A 174 -15.96 17.39 5.22
C GLY A 174 -16.43 15.94 5.09
N ASP A 175 -15.58 14.95 4.76
CA ASP A 175 -16.01 13.53 4.70
C ASP A 175 -15.52 12.73 5.92
N ASP A 176 -16.18 12.96 7.06
CA ASP A 176 -15.90 12.30 8.34
C ASP A 176 -16.04 10.77 8.25
N HIS A 177 -16.93 10.27 7.39
CA HIS A 177 -17.16 8.83 7.22
C HIS A 177 -16.02 8.13 6.47
N MET A 178 -15.51 8.72 5.39
CA MET A 178 -14.35 8.16 4.69
C MET A 178 -13.11 8.13 5.59
N THR A 179 -12.88 9.21 6.33
CA THR A 179 -11.74 9.30 7.24
C THR A 179 -11.84 8.25 8.35
N SER A 180 -13.03 8.03 8.91
CA SER A 180 -13.28 6.97 9.89
C SER A 180 -13.04 5.56 9.32
N ASP A 181 -13.41 5.31 8.06
CA ASP A 181 -13.21 4.00 7.43
C ASP A 181 -11.72 3.72 7.17
N ILE A 182 -10.97 4.72 6.68
CA ILE A 182 -9.52 4.61 6.48
C ILE A 182 -8.79 4.41 7.83
N LEU A 183 -9.27 5.05 8.91
CA LEU A 183 -8.72 4.81 10.25
C LEU A 183 -8.99 3.39 10.74
N THR A 184 -10.17 2.85 10.46
CA THR A 184 -10.52 1.45 10.80
C THR A 184 -9.58 0.48 10.08
N LEU A 185 -9.36 0.69 8.78
CA LEU A 185 -8.38 -0.04 7.97
C LEU A 185 -6.96 0.04 8.56
N ALA A 186 -6.53 1.25 8.92
CA ALA A 186 -5.21 1.47 9.51
C ALA A 186 -5.05 0.76 10.87
N ASP A 187 -6.08 0.78 11.71
CA ASP A 187 -6.08 0.08 13.00
C ASP A 187 -6.03 -1.45 12.83
N ASP A 188 -6.78 -2.02 11.88
CA ASP A 188 -6.72 -3.44 11.54
C ASP A 188 -5.31 -3.88 11.10
N VAL A 189 -4.66 -3.09 10.25
CA VAL A 189 -3.27 -3.34 9.81
C VAL A 189 -2.31 -3.28 11.00
N LEU A 190 -2.40 -2.25 11.83
CA LEU A 190 -1.50 -2.09 12.97
C LEU A 190 -1.73 -3.15 14.04
N GLN A 191 -2.97 -3.60 14.22
CA GLN A 191 -3.28 -4.72 15.10
C GLN A 191 -2.68 -6.03 14.56
N ALA A 192 -2.78 -6.28 13.26
CA ALA A 192 -2.16 -7.45 12.64
C ALA A 192 -0.63 -7.44 12.77
N VAL A 193 0.01 -6.29 12.55
CA VAL A 193 1.47 -6.14 12.76
C VAL A 193 1.85 -6.38 14.22
N HIS A 194 1.01 -5.95 15.17
CA HIS A 194 1.23 -6.21 16.60
C HIS A 194 1.14 -7.70 16.94
N THR A 195 0.37 -8.49 16.19
CA THR A 195 0.29 -9.96 16.29
C THR A 195 1.24 -10.68 15.34
N ASP A 196 2.40 -10.10 15.04
CA ASP A 196 3.48 -10.70 14.23
C ASP A 196 3.12 -11.06 12.77
N TRP A 197 2.06 -10.49 12.19
CA TRP A 197 1.63 -10.78 10.81
C TRP A 197 2.74 -10.61 9.76
N LEU A 198 3.68 -9.68 9.95
CA LEU A 198 4.82 -9.48 9.04
C LEU A 198 5.68 -10.74 8.86
N GLN A 199 5.76 -11.61 9.87
CA GLN A 199 6.52 -12.86 9.79
C GLN A 199 5.86 -13.85 8.81
N CYS A 200 4.54 -13.79 8.69
CA CYS A 200 3.74 -14.66 7.82
C CYS A 200 3.70 -14.20 6.35
N VAL A 201 4.00 -12.92 6.07
CA VAL A 201 3.94 -12.39 4.69
C VAL A 201 5.02 -13.06 3.82
N PRO A 202 4.63 -13.84 2.79
CA PRO A 202 5.61 -14.43 1.89
C PRO A 202 6.18 -13.35 0.98
N VAL A 203 7.49 -13.43 0.73
CA VAL A 203 8.15 -12.66 -0.33
C VAL A 203 8.93 -13.67 -1.14
N GLU A 204 8.36 -14.06 -2.28
CA GLU A 204 9.02 -14.98 -3.20
C GLU A 204 10.21 -14.29 -3.86
N SER A 205 11.24 -15.06 -4.17
CA SER A 205 12.30 -14.61 -5.07
C SER A 205 11.66 -14.30 -6.42
N ALA A 206 11.92 -13.12 -6.96
CA ALA A 206 11.59 -12.65 -8.28
C ALA A 206 12.16 -13.61 -9.34
N ALA A 207 11.42 -14.67 -9.57
CA ALA A 207 11.57 -15.56 -10.70
C ALA A 207 10.18 -15.75 -11.31
N ILE A 208 10.16 -15.54 -12.63
CA ILE A 208 9.04 -15.72 -13.58
C ILE A 208 8.21 -14.45 -13.79
N PHE A 209 8.78 -13.57 -14.62
CA PHE A 209 8.04 -12.58 -15.39
C PHE A 209 6.94 -13.23 -16.24
N PHE A 210 5.76 -12.61 -16.28
CA PHE A 210 4.79 -12.85 -17.34
C PHE A 210 5.33 -12.25 -18.65
N GLY A 211 5.70 -13.10 -19.61
CA GLY A 211 5.98 -12.69 -20.99
C GLY A 211 7.46 -12.56 -21.44
N GLY A 212 8.44 -12.93 -20.63
CA GLY A 212 9.87 -12.86 -21.00
C GLY A 212 10.55 -14.23 -20.98
N THR A 213 11.17 -14.64 -22.09
CA THR A 213 12.09 -15.78 -22.12
C THR A 213 13.20 -15.54 -21.11
N GLY A 214 13.23 -16.31 -20.02
CA GLY A 214 14.26 -16.22 -19.00
C GLY A 214 15.63 -16.50 -19.62
N GLN A 215 16.39 -15.44 -19.89
CA GLN A 215 17.82 -15.55 -20.14
C GLN A 215 18.54 -15.06 -18.89
N SER A 216 18.96 -16.05 -18.09
CA SER A 216 19.89 -15.88 -16.98
C SER A 216 21.22 -15.36 -17.52
N CYS A 217 21.39 -14.04 -17.59
CA CYS A 217 22.70 -13.43 -17.70
C CYS A 217 23.27 -13.27 -16.28
N GLY A 218 24.33 -14.03 -16.02
CA GLY A 218 24.91 -14.25 -14.71
C GLY A 218 25.29 -12.97 -13.95
N GLY A 219 24.66 -12.82 -12.79
CA GLY A 219 25.01 -11.92 -11.70
C GLY A 219 24.21 -12.39 -10.49
N SER A 220 24.89 -12.76 -9.41
CA SER A 220 24.34 -13.44 -8.24
C SER A 220 23.13 -12.76 -7.57
N SER A 221 22.27 -13.59 -6.98
CA SER A 221 21.37 -13.36 -5.83
C SER A 221 19.90 -13.22 -6.20
N ASP A 222 19.12 -14.22 -5.81
CA ASP A 222 17.82 -14.12 -5.11
C ASP A 222 17.23 -12.70 -5.07
N ALA A 223 16.81 -12.16 -6.22
CA ALA A 223 16.16 -10.86 -6.28
C ALA A 223 14.79 -11.05 -5.63
N PHE A 224 14.46 -10.37 -4.54
CA PHE A 224 13.14 -10.51 -3.91
C PHE A 224 12.09 -9.72 -4.68
N ASP A 225 10.81 -10.08 -4.57
CA ASP A 225 9.71 -9.27 -5.14
C ASP A 225 9.64 -7.89 -4.46
N HIS A 226 10.35 -6.92 -5.04
CA HIS A 226 10.41 -5.55 -4.55
C HIS A 226 9.03 -4.88 -4.55
N VAL A 227 8.11 -5.27 -5.43
CA VAL A 227 6.74 -4.74 -5.45
C VAL A 227 6.02 -5.13 -4.15
N MET A 228 6.19 -6.38 -3.71
CA MET A 228 5.64 -6.87 -2.44
C MET A 228 6.26 -6.12 -1.25
N LEU A 229 7.59 -5.95 -1.24
CA LEU A 229 8.29 -5.24 -0.16
C LEU A 229 7.85 -3.77 -0.05
N ARG A 230 7.72 -3.07 -1.18
CA ARG A 230 7.21 -1.69 -1.24
C ARG A 230 5.78 -1.63 -0.71
N ALA A 231 4.91 -2.55 -1.14
CA ALA A 231 3.52 -2.59 -0.74
C ALA A 231 3.35 -2.80 0.77
N VAL A 232 4.00 -3.81 1.35
CA VAL A 232 3.96 -4.06 2.81
C VAL A 232 4.48 -2.86 3.57
N SER A 233 5.61 -2.28 3.14
CA SER A 233 6.22 -1.14 3.81
C SER A 233 5.29 0.09 3.82
N LEU A 234 4.67 0.41 2.67
CA LEU A 234 3.73 1.53 2.58
C LEU A 234 2.44 1.27 3.35
N VAL A 235 1.91 0.05 3.32
CA VAL A 235 0.73 -0.31 4.11
C VAL A 235 0.96 -0.05 5.60
N VAL A 236 2.12 -0.42 6.13
CA VAL A 236 2.48 -0.15 7.54
C VAL A 236 2.70 1.35 7.78
N LEU A 237 3.50 2.03 6.95
CA LEU A 237 3.84 3.44 7.13
C LEU A 237 2.61 4.35 7.05
N LYS A 238 1.75 4.16 6.05
CA LYS A 238 0.52 4.97 5.89
C LYS A 238 -0.48 4.70 7.00
N SER A 239 -0.58 3.46 7.49
CA SER A 239 -1.45 3.15 8.64
C SER A 239 -0.99 3.91 9.90
N LEU A 240 0.33 3.96 10.15
CA LEU A 240 0.87 4.79 11.23
C LEU A 240 0.59 6.28 11.02
N GLU A 241 0.75 6.78 9.79
CA GLU A 241 0.48 8.16 9.41
C GLU A 241 -0.97 8.56 9.73
N TYR A 242 -1.96 7.76 9.32
CA TYR A 242 -3.36 8.05 9.66
C TYR A 242 -3.62 8.03 11.16
N LYS A 243 -3.02 7.08 11.88
CA LYS A 243 -3.18 6.97 13.33
C LYS A 243 -2.65 8.19 14.09
N ILE A 244 -1.49 8.74 13.68
CA ILE A 244 -0.95 9.96 14.29
C ILE A 244 -1.76 11.21 13.93
N GLN A 245 -2.35 11.27 12.73
CA GLN A 245 -3.20 12.37 12.29
C GLN A 245 -4.52 12.40 13.08
N SER A 246 -5.11 11.24 13.35
CA SER A 246 -6.35 11.11 14.14
C SER A 246 -6.15 11.41 15.63
N ALA A 247 -4.98 11.09 16.20
CA ALA A 247 -4.70 11.31 17.63
C ALA A 247 -4.69 12.78 18.08
N GLY A 248 -4.81 13.75 17.17
CA GLY A 248 -5.12 15.15 17.49
C GLY A 248 -4.15 15.82 18.49
N GLY A 249 -2.87 15.44 18.46
CA GLY A 249 -1.85 15.96 19.39
C GLY A 249 -2.05 15.55 20.86
N LYS A 250 -3.07 14.75 21.18
CA LYS A 250 -3.33 14.27 22.54
C LYS A 250 -2.59 12.96 22.77
N GLY A 251 -1.34 13.06 23.25
CA GLY A 251 -0.66 12.15 24.21
C GLY A 251 -0.80 10.62 24.10
N ASN A 252 -1.36 10.07 23.02
CA ASN A 252 -1.42 8.64 22.83
C ASN A 252 -0.07 8.22 22.30
N THR A 253 0.74 7.58 23.15
CA THR A 253 2.04 7.05 22.78
C THR A 253 1.83 5.85 21.85
N ILE A 254 1.53 6.13 20.57
CA ILE A 254 1.58 5.11 19.53
C ILE A 254 3.02 4.59 19.55
N GLY A 255 3.19 3.26 19.66
CA GLY A 255 4.49 2.62 19.68
C GLY A 255 5.20 2.64 18.32
N ILE A 256 5.38 3.83 17.71
CA ILE A 256 5.96 4.04 16.37
C ILE A 256 7.28 3.27 16.23
N HIS A 257 8.16 3.36 17.24
CA HIS A 257 9.42 2.64 17.28
C HIS A 257 9.25 1.12 17.19
N GLY A 258 8.24 0.54 17.85
CA GLY A 258 7.95 -0.89 17.79
C GLY A 258 7.58 -1.32 16.37
N TYR A 259 6.68 -0.58 15.71
CA TYR A 259 6.26 -0.86 14.34
C TYR A 259 7.39 -0.70 13.32
N LEU A 260 8.19 0.38 13.41
CA LEU A 260 9.34 0.58 12.53
C LEU A 260 10.42 -0.48 12.75
N SER A 261 10.65 -0.91 13.99
CA SER A 261 11.58 -1.99 14.31
C SER A 261 11.12 -3.33 13.72
N ALA A 262 9.82 -3.65 13.84
CA ALA A 262 9.24 -4.85 13.24
C ALA A 262 9.35 -4.83 11.70
N LEU A 263 9.07 -3.69 11.07
CA LEU A 263 9.22 -3.52 9.63
C LEU A 263 10.68 -3.70 9.19
N LEU A 264 11.64 -3.08 9.87
CA LEU A 264 13.06 -3.25 9.55
C LEU A 264 13.55 -4.69 9.75
N LEU A 265 13.08 -5.37 10.79
CA LEU A 265 13.40 -6.78 11.03
C LEU A 265 12.88 -7.64 9.88
N PHE A 266 11.64 -7.43 9.45
CA PHE A 266 11.05 -8.08 8.28
C PHE A 266 11.89 -7.84 7.02
N LEU A 267 12.24 -6.59 6.70
CA LEU A 267 13.04 -6.26 5.52
C LEU A 267 14.43 -6.94 5.54
N ARG A 268 15.07 -7.01 6.72
CA ARG A 268 16.35 -7.72 6.89
C ARG A 268 16.20 -9.22 6.66
N GLN A 269 15.13 -9.83 7.18
CA GLN A 269 14.85 -11.26 6.98
C GLN A 269 14.57 -11.59 5.51
N ARG A 270 13.99 -10.65 4.75
CA ARG A 270 13.70 -10.79 3.31
C ARG A 270 14.82 -10.26 2.41
N GLY A 271 16.06 -10.28 2.92
CA GLY A 271 17.26 -10.09 2.10
C GLY A 271 17.47 -8.70 1.50
N VAL A 272 16.77 -7.66 1.98
CA VAL A 272 17.14 -6.27 1.67
C VAL A 272 18.57 -6.09 2.19
N GLN A 273 19.53 -5.95 1.26
CA GLN A 273 20.98 -5.93 1.53
C GLN A 273 21.41 -4.67 2.30
N LEU A 274 20.97 -4.56 3.55
CA LEU A 274 21.60 -3.74 4.56
C LEU A 274 22.94 -4.41 4.86
N LYS A 275 23.94 -4.24 3.97
CA LYS A 275 25.30 -4.78 4.15
C LYS A 275 25.76 -4.47 5.58
N GLN A 276 26.47 -5.38 6.23
CA GLN A 276 26.94 -5.17 7.59
C GLN A 276 27.69 -3.82 7.69
N GLY A 277 27.23 -2.93 8.57
CA GLY A 277 27.74 -1.55 8.69
C GLY A 277 27.02 -0.49 7.83
N SER A 278 25.98 -0.85 7.07
CA SER A 278 25.13 0.11 6.37
C SER A 278 24.25 0.87 7.37
N HIS A 279 24.08 2.17 7.13
CA HIS A 279 23.22 3.01 7.94
C HIS A 279 21.74 2.57 7.79
N SER A 280 21.02 2.27 8.87
CA SER A 280 19.67 1.68 8.75
C SER A 280 18.73 2.48 7.86
N CYS A 281 18.77 3.83 7.88
CA CYS A 281 17.92 4.69 7.04
C CYS A 281 18.08 4.51 5.52
N CYS A 282 19.11 3.81 5.02
CA CYS A 282 19.23 3.55 3.58
C CYS A 282 18.17 2.56 3.06
N TRP A 283 17.44 1.88 3.96
CA TRP A 283 16.40 0.92 3.58
C TRP A 283 15.35 1.52 2.63
N VAL A 284 14.99 2.81 2.80
CA VAL A 284 14.02 3.49 1.93
C VAL A 284 14.51 3.48 0.49
N SER A 285 15.74 3.92 0.27
CA SER A 285 16.40 3.90 -1.05
C SER A 285 16.53 2.48 -1.63
N LEU A 286 16.80 1.47 -0.79
CA LEU A 286 16.96 0.08 -1.22
C LEU A 286 15.63 -0.59 -1.60
N VAL A 287 14.55 -0.26 -0.91
CA VAL A 287 13.23 -0.86 -1.13
C VAL A 287 12.48 -0.12 -2.25
N PHE A 288 12.56 1.21 -2.27
CA PHE A 288 11.74 2.06 -3.13
C PHE A 288 12.46 2.65 -4.35
N GLY A 289 13.77 2.44 -4.52
CA GLY A 289 14.58 3.13 -5.53
C GLY A 289 14.20 2.94 -7.00
N GLU A 290 13.33 1.97 -7.33
CA GLU A 290 12.81 1.77 -8.69
C GLU A 290 11.46 2.45 -8.95
N GLN A 291 10.82 3.02 -7.91
CA GLN A 291 9.48 3.60 -8.02
C GLN A 291 9.41 4.90 -7.20
N ASP A 292 9.63 6.02 -7.88
CA ASP A 292 9.80 7.34 -7.25
C ASP A 292 8.58 7.78 -6.43
N ASP A 293 7.37 7.57 -6.93
CA ASP A 293 6.15 7.94 -6.20
C ASP A 293 6.02 7.21 -4.85
N ASP A 294 6.20 5.88 -4.85
CA ASP A 294 6.20 5.07 -3.63
C ASP A 294 7.34 5.52 -2.67
N MET A 295 8.51 5.90 -3.21
CA MET A 295 9.63 6.41 -2.41
C MET A 295 9.28 7.73 -1.72
N MET A 296 8.65 8.66 -2.44
CA MET A 296 8.26 9.96 -1.88
C MET A 296 7.14 9.83 -0.85
N GLU A 297 6.17 8.96 -1.07
CA GLU A 297 5.13 8.67 -0.06
C GLU A 297 5.74 8.06 1.21
N ALA A 298 6.69 7.13 1.08
CA ALA A 298 7.39 6.56 2.23
C ALA A 298 8.22 7.61 2.99
N ALA A 299 8.97 8.45 2.28
CA ALA A 299 9.77 9.52 2.88
C ALA A 299 8.90 10.57 3.59
N LYS A 300 7.76 10.93 3.00
CA LYS A 300 6.77 11.82 3.60
C LYS A 300 6.17 11.23 4.88
N ALA A 301 5.73 9.97 4.84
CA ALA A 301 5.17 9.30 6.01
C ALA A 301 6.20 9.24 7.16
N LEU A 302 7.45 8.87 6.87
CA LEU A 302 8.52 8.81 7.86
C LEU A 302 8.84 10.19 8.46
N LEU A 303 8.85 11.25 7.65
CA LEU A 303 9.01 12.62 8.14
C LEU A 303 7.88 13.00 9.12
N LEU A 304 6.63 12.68 8.78
CA LEU A 304 5.49 12.97 9.66
C LEU A 304 5.56 12.18 10.97
N LEU A 305 5.92 10.90 10.92
CA LEU A 305 6.11 10.06 12.10
C LEU A 305 7.23 10.60 13.01
N TYR A 306 8.35 11.00 12.41
CA TYR A 306 9.47 11.61 13.13
C TYR A 306 9.06 12.91 13.84
N LEU A 307 8.38 13.80 13.13
CA LEU A 307 7.93 15.08 13.70
C LEU A 307 6.92 14.88 14.82
N HIS A 308 5.97 13.94 14.67
CA HIS A 308 5.02 13.60 15.73
C HIS A 308 5.72 13.05 16.97
N HIS A 309 6.72 12.18 16.78
CA HIS A 309 7.47 11.62 17.88
C HIS A 309 8.31 12.68 18.62
N ARG A 310 8.93 13.64 17.90
CA ARG A 310 9.68 14.74 18.54
C ARG A 310 8.81 15.66 19.38
N VAL A 311 7.56 15.89 18.97
CA VAL A 311 6.62 16.67 19.78
C VAL A 311 6.21 15.90 21.04
N SER A 312 6.18 14.57 20.97
CA SER A 312 5.70 13.70 22.07
C SER A 312 6.81 13.25 23.04
N SER A 313 8.09 13.36 22.65
CA SER A 313 9.23 12.90 23.45
C SER A 313 10.53 13.60 23.03
N ASP A 314 11.37 13.95 24.01
CA ASP A 314 12.76 14.37 23.77
C ASP A 314 13.61 13.15 23.42
N LEU A 315 13.71 12.82 22.13
CA LEU A 315 14.62 11.79 21.65
C LEU A 315 15.93 12.37 21.12
N GLU A 316 17.02 11.71 21.51
CA GLU A 316 18.32 11.85 20.88
C GLU A 316 18.28 11.37 19.42
N ALA A 317 18.86 12.16 18.51
CA ALA A 317 18.83 11.90 17.07
C ALA A 317 19.39 10.53 16.66
N ASP A 318 20.27 9.94 17.47
CA ASP A 318 20.91 8.64 17.22
C ASP A 318 19.98 7.45 17.46
N ALA A 319 19.00 7.57 18.34
CA ALA A 319 17.99 6.53 18.59
C ALA A 319 17.07 6.33 17.38
N VAL A 320 16.84 7.39 16.60
CA VAL A 320 15.98 7.36 15.41
C VAL A 320 16.65 6.64 14.23
N CYS A 321 17.97 6.76 14.10
CA CYS A 321 18.72 6.02 13.09
C CYS A 321 18.69 4.51 13.33
N VAL A 322 18.56 4.04 14.58
CA VAL A 322 18.44 2.60 14.89
C VAL A 322 17.21 1.99 14.21
N VAL A 323 16.08 2.69 14.29
CA VAL A 323 14.82 2.30 13.64
C VAL A 323 14.69 2.83 12.20
N GLY A 324 15.78 3.37 11.65
CA GLY A 324 15.84 3.78 10.25
C GLY A 324 14.87 4.89 9.87
N GLY A 325 14.51 5.79 10.79
CA GLY A 325 13.48 6.82 10.59
C GLY A 325 13.99 8.26 10.58
N ASN A 326 15.30 8.49 10.42
CA ASN A 326 15.87 9.85 10.47
C ASN A 326 15.68 10.59 9.12
N PRO A 327 14.92 11.71 9.08
CA PRO A 327 14.58 12.40 7.85
C PRO A 327 15.78 13.03 7.14
N HIS A 328 16.80 13.51 7.87
CA HIS A 328 18.02 14.03 7.26
C HIS A 328 18.78 12.93 6.51
N CYS A 329 18.84 11.73 7.08
CA CYS A 329 19.44 10.58 6.39
C CYS A 329 18.67 10.23 5.12
N HIS A 330 17.34 10.17 5.17
CA HIS A 330 16.51 9.87 3.99
C HIS A 330 16.73 10.89 2.87
N PHE A 331 16.71 12.19 3.19
CA PHE A 331 16.97 13.23 2.20
C PHE A 331 18.39 13.14 1.60
N LEU A 332 19.42 12.89 2.42
CA LEU A 332 20.79 12.71 1.92
C LEU A 332 20.94 11.45 1.05
N PHE A 333 20.29 10.34 1.41
CA PHE A 333 20.31 9.13 0.58
C PHE A 333 19.55 9.34 -0.74
N LEU A 334 18.45 10.09 -0.74
CA LEU A 334 17.78 10.53 -1.96
C LEU A 334 18.74 11.32 -2.86
N LEU A 335 19.38 12.36 -2.32
CA LEU A 335 20.34 13.18 -3.09
C LEU A 335 21.50 12.35 -3.64
N ARG A 336 22.00 11.39 -2.87
CA ARG A 336 23.07 10.48 -3.32
C ARG A 336 22.61 9.54 -4.42
N ASN A 337 21.39 9.02 -4.34
CA ASN A 337 20.82 8.15 -5.37
C ASN A 337 20.70 8.87 -6.72
N ILE A 338 20.34 10.15 -6.71
CA ILE A 338 20.26 10.98 -7.92
C ILE A 338 21.60 11.67 -8.25
N SER A 339 22.71 11.25 -7.62
CA SER A 339 24.04 11.83 -7.81
C SER A 339 24.12 13.35 -7.65
N PHE A 340 23.26 13.92 -6.80
CA PHE A 340 23.09 15.36 -6.60
C PHE A 340 22.72 16.12 -7.88
N ASP A 341 22.09 15.47 -8.85
CA ASP A 341 21.60 16.12 -10.06
C ASP A 341 20.36 16.96 -9.75
N HIS A 342 20.49 18.28 -9.95
CA HIS A 342 19.43 19.24 -9.72
C HIS A 342 18.33 19.18 -10.78
N SER A 343 18.60 18.61 -11.96
CA SER A 343 17.61 18.41 -13.02
C SER A 343 16.56 17.39 -12.58
N ILE A 344 17.01 16.29 -11.97
CA ILE A 344 16.11 15.25 -11.42
C ILE A 344 15.24 15.82 -10.27
N LEU A 345 15.82 16.69 -9.42
CA LEU A 345 15.04 17.38 -8.39
C LEU A 345 13.99 18.31 -8.99
N LEU A 346 14.31 18.99 -10.09
CA LEU A 346 13.35 19.86 -10.78
C LEU A 346 12.20 19.03 -11.36
N ASP A 347 12.50 17.88 -11.96
CA ASP A 347 11.50 16.95 -12.49
C ASP A 347 10.54 16.48 -11.38
N PHE A 348 11.06 16.15 -10.20
CA PHE A 348 10.20 15.84 -9.04
C PHE A 348 9.34 17.02 -8.58
N LEU A 349 9.85 18.26 -8.64
CA LEU A 349 9.09 19.45 -8.20
C LEU A 349 7.94 19.80 -9.14
N ILE A 350 8.10 19.55 -10.44
CA ILE A 350 7.08 19.86 -11.45
C ILE A 350 6.15 18.69 -11.73
N SER A 351 6.50 17.48 -11.29
CA SER A 351 5.67 16.29 -11.43
C SER A 351 4.40 16.38 -10.57
N THR A 352 3.25 16.12 -11.17
CA THR A 352 1.98 15.94 -10.48
C THR A 352 1.79 14.51 -9.95
N GLU A 353 2.65 13.58 -10.38
CA GLU A 353 2.54 12.15 -10.04
C GLU A 353 3.09 11.85 -8.64
N THR A 354 4.00 12.67 -8.13
CA THR A 354 4.65 12.45 -6.83
C THR A 354 4.23 13.50 -5.80
N CYS A 355 4.21 13.11 -4.53
CA CYS A 355 4.04 14.07 -3.44
C CYS A 355 5.33 14.85 -3.07
N PHE A 356 6.32 14.92 -3.97
CA PHE A 356 7.65 15.47 -3.66
C PHE A 356 7.59 16.91 -3.20
N LEU A 357 6.82 17.77 -3.87
CA LEU A 357 6.70 19.19 -3.48
C LEU A 357 6.20 19.33 -2.03
N GLU A 358 5.18 18.57 -1.67
CA GLU A 358 4.59 18.55 -0.34
C GLU A 358 5.61 18.06 0.71
N TYR A 359 6.29 16.95 0.42
CA TYR A 359 7.38 16.41 1.23
C TYR A 359 8.50 17.44 1.41
N PHE A 360 8.97 18.03 0.31
CA PHE A 360 10.14 18.90 0.30
C PHE A 360 9.89 20.17 1.09
N VAL A 361 8.73 20.81 0.94
CA VAL A 361 8.35 21.99 1.72
C VAL A 361 8.32 21.68 3.22
N ARG A 362 7.78 20.52 3.63
CA ARG A 362 7.79 20.12 5.04
C ARG A 362 9.21 19.82 5.55
N TYR A 363 10.01 19.13 4.74
CA TYR A 363 11.39 18.83 5.07
C TYR A 363 12.22 20.10 5.21
N LEU A 364 12.06 21.10 4.33
CA LEU A 364 12.78 22.37 4.42
C LEU A 364 12.45 23.16 5.69
N LYS A 365 11.18 23.13 6.13
CA LYS A 365 10.79 23.70 7.43
C LYS A 365 11.52 22.99 8.57
N HIS A 366 11.51 21.66 8.55
CA HIS A 366 12.23 20.87 9.56
C HIS A 366 13.75 21.12 9.52
N LEU A 367 14.37 21.18 8.34
CA LEU A 367 15.79 21.45 8.15
C LEU A 367 16.20 22.81 8.72
N ARG A 368 15.37 23.84 8.53
CA ARG A 368 15.59 25.16 9.13
C ARG A 368 15.57 25.09 10.65
N ASP A 369 14.68 24.29 11.22
CA ASP A 369 14.48 24.18 12.67
C ASP A 369 15.53 23.23 13.32
N ASP A 370 16.09 22.27 12.59
CA ASP A 370 17.13 21.32 13.04
C ASP A 370 18.38 21.29 12.14
N TRP A 371 19.01 22.46 12.00
CA TRP A 371 20.22 22.60 11.19
C TRP A 371 21.42 21.82 11.75
N GLU A 372 21.56 21.77 13.07
CA GLU A 372 22.69 21.07 13.71
C GLU A 372 22.55 19.55 13.56
N GLY A 373 21.34 19.00 13.69
CA GLY A 373 21.05 17.61 13.40
C GLY A 373 21.44 17.23 11.97
N PHE A 374 21.09 18.07 10.99
CA PHE A 374 21.52 17.88 9.60
C PHE A 374 23.05 17.88 9.45
N ARG A 375 23.75 18.86 10.05
CA ARG A 375 25.22 18.93 10.01
C ARG A 375 25.88 17.68 10.58
N MET A 376 25.38 17.19 11.71
CA MET A 376 25.89 15.98 12.36
C MET A 376 25.70 14.74 11.47
N VAL A 377 24.55 14.61 10.82
CA VAL A 377 24.31 13.51 9.87
C VAL A 377 25.28 13.60 8.68
N CYS A 378 25.46 14.78 8.07
CA CYS A 378 26.42 14.97 6.97
C CYS A 378 27.83 14.50 7.37
N GLN A 379 28.32 14.91 8.54
CA GLN A 379 29.64 14.51 9.04
C GLN A 379 29.75 12.98 9.25
N LYS A 380 28.71 12.35 9.81
CA LYS A 380 28.69 10.89 10.04
C LYS A 380 28.72 10.11 8.74
N ILE A 381 27.92 10.50 7.75
CA ILE A 381 27.84 9.77 6.49
C ILE A 381 29.13 9.99 5.65
N ASP A 382 29.68 11.20 5.63
CA ASP A 382 30.97 11.47 4.96
C ASP A 382 32.15 10.74 5.62
N GLY A 383 32.15 10.65 6.95
CA GLY A 383 33.13 9.88 7.72
C GLY A 383 33.07 8.38 7.43
N SER A 384 31.85 7.81 7.35
CA SER A 384 31.63 6.41 6.98
C SER A 384 32.13 6.09 5.56
N ASP A 385 31.98 7.01 4.60
CA ASP A 385 32.47 6.82 3.24
C ASP A 385 34.00 6.92 3.13
N ARG A 386 34.66 7.72 3.99
CA ARG A 386 36.14 7.79 4.03
C ARG A 386 36.74 6.49 4.57
N SER A 387 36.12 5.85 5.56
CA SER A 387 36.52 4.52 6.03
C SER A 387 36.18 3.40 5.02
N GLY A 388 35.14 3.58 4.20
CA GLY A 388 34.73 2.63 3.15
C GLY A 388 35.46 2.77 1.80
N ARG A 389 36.21 3.87 1.56
CA ARG A 389 36.96 4.08 0.31
C ARG A 389 38.15 3.14 0.10
N LEU A 390 38.60 2.40 1.13
CA LEU A 390 39.51 1.28 0.92
C LEU A 390 38.83 0.05 0.28
N ALA A 391 37.49 0.04 0.16
CA ALA A 391 36.72 -1.15 -0.26
C ALA A 391 35.73 -0.95 -1.43
N ARG A 392 35.52 0.26 -1.97
CA ARG A 392 34.61 0.47 -3.13
C ARG A 392 35.39 0.65 -4.44
N LYS A 393 35.73 -0.47 -5.09
CA LYS A 393 35.77 -0.52 -6.56
C LYS A 393 34.36 -0.84 -7.06
N THR A 394 33.78 0.13 -7.76
CA THR A 394 32.83 -0.04 -8.87
C THR A 394 31.47 -0.69 -8.58
N ILE A 395 30.44 0.15 -8.45
CA ILE A 395 29.11 -0.15 -8.99
C ILE A 395 28.72 1.09 -9.81
N ASN A 396 29.13 1.09 -11.08
CA ASN A 396 28.58 1.95 -12.10
C ASN A 396 27.51 1.12 -12.82
N TYR A 397 26.25 1.42 -12.56
CA TYR A 397 25.19 1.23 -13.55
C TYR A 397 24.62 2.63 -13.81
N TRP A 398 24.23 2.90 -15.05
CA TRP A 398 23.89 4.21 -15.64
C TRP A 398 25.04 4.96 -16.32
N THR A 399 25.56 4.36 -17.40
CA THR A 399 25.90 5.11 -18.62
C THR A 399 25.64 4.21 -19.83
N THR A 400 24.90 4.78 -20.79
CA THR A 400 24.39 4.30 -22.10
C THR A 400 23.09 3.54 -22.10
#